data_AF-A0A9E5EIX4-F1
#
_entry.id   AF-A0A9E5EIX4-F1
#
_cell.length_a   1.000
_cell.length_b   1.000
_cell.length_c   1.000
_cell.angle_alpha   90.00
_cell.angle_beta   90.00
_cell.angle_gamma   90.00
#
_symmetry.space_group_name_H-M   'P 1'
#
loop_
_entity.id
_entity.type
_entity.pdbx_description
1 polymer ?
#
loop_
_entity_poly.entity_id
_entity_poly.type
_entity_poly.pdbx_seq_one_letter_code
_entity_poly.pdbx_strand_id
1 'polypeptide(L)'
;AREFRRGTDQRWPSPSELSRRVGLQKDYLNRLVRSGSGLTLGQWRAKKILVVVEAELLKGGKMVEVSERCGFTDANYFTRWFRRQTGVTPKVWQKRMR
;
A
#
# COMPACT_ATOMS: atom_id res chain seq x y z
N ALA A 1 14.62 -8.63 -15.52
CA ALA A 1 13.56 -8.50 -14.50
C ALA A 1 14.22 -8.09 -13.18
N ARG A 2 14.28 -6.77 -12.89
CA ARG A 2 15.05 -6.25 -11.75
C ARG A 2 14.22 -6.32 -10.47
N GLU A 3 14.86 -6.92 -9.49
CA GLU A 3 14.42 -7.21 -8.15
C GLU A 3 13.94 -5.95 -7.42
N PHE A 4 12.66 -5.90 -7.08
CA PHE A 4 12.10 -4.98 -6.09
C PHE A 4 12.45 -5.48 -4.67
N ARG A 5 13.70 -5.91 -4.43
CA ARG A 5 14.15 -6.39 -3.12
C ARG A 5 14.76 -5.24 -2.31
N ARG A 6 14.14 -5.03 -1.15
CA ARG A 6 14.78 -4.67 0.13
C ARG A 6 15.65 -3.40 0.12
N GLY A 7 14.99 -2.25 0.03
CA GLY A 7 15.50 -1.02 0.66
C GLY A 7 14.85 -0.86 2.02
N THR A 8 15.64 -1.02 3.08
CA THR A 8 15.36 -0.51 4.41
C THR A 8 15.04 0.99 4.33
N ASP A 9 14.09 1.48 5.14
CA ASP A 9 13.65 2.89 5.29
C ASP A 9 12.77 3.60 4.24
N GLN A 10 12.44 3.01 3.09
CA GLN A 10 11.58 3.74 2.14
C GLN A 10 10.08 3.45 2.28
N ARG A 11 9.36 4.48 2.74
CA ARG A 11 7.91 4.63 2.66
C ARG A 11 7.37 4.27 1.25
N TRP A 12 6.24 3.56 1.19
CA TRP A 12 5.58 3.23 -0.08
C TRP A 12 5.20 4.49 -0.91
N PRO A 13 5.71 4.65 -2.15
CA PRO A 13 5.50 5.85 -2.96
C PRO A 13 4.05 6.01 -3.39
N SER A 14 3.56 7.25 -3.46
CA SER A 14 2.28 7.62 -4.05
C SER A 14 2.22 7.32 -5.57
N PRO A 15 1.04 7.29 -6.20
CA PRO A 15 0.92 7.11 -7.65
C PRO A 15 1.72 8.14 -8.47
N SER A 16 1.77 9.39 -8.03
CA SER A 16 2.55 10.45 -8.69
C SER A 16 4.06 10.24 -8.52
N GLU A 17 4.50 9.78 -7.35
CA GLU A 17 5.91 9.42 -7.15
C GLU A 17 6.30 8.18 -7.95
N LEU A 18 5.42 7.19 -8.08
CA LEU A 18 5.65 6.03 -8.95
C LEU A 18 5.86 6.48 -10.39
N SER A 19 4.96 7.32 -10.91
CA SER A 19 5.08 7.92 -12.25
C SER A 19 6.43 8.62 -12.46
N ARG A 20 6.86 9.46 -11.49
CA ARG A 20 8.17 10.12 -11.55
C ARG A 20 9.34 9.13 -11.51
N ARG A 21 9.30 8.12 -10.63
CA ARG A 21 10.37 7.13 -10.46
C ARG A 21 10.58 6.27 -11.71
N VAL A 22 9.50 5.94 -12.42
CA VAL A 22 9.58 5.13 -13.65
C VAL A 22 9.76 5.96 -14.92
N GLY A 23 9.72 7.29 -14.82
CA GLY A 23 9.82 8.19 -15.98
C GLY A 23 8.62 8.14 -16.93
N LEU A 24 7.44 7.74 -16.44
CA LEU A 24 6.23 7.61 -17.26
C LEU A 24 5.16 8.60 -16.84
N GLN A 25 4.47 9.17 -17.82
CA GLN A 25 3.23 9.92 -17.62
C GLN A 25 2.21 9.06 -16.85
N LYS A 26 1.47 9.69 -15.92
CA LYS A 26 0.52 9.02 -15.02
C LYS A 26 -0.50 8.18 -15.77
N ASP A 27 -1.06 8.71 -16.86
CA ASP A 27 -2.10 8.02 -17.64
C ASP A 27 -1.56 6.83 -18.42
N TYR A 28 -0.33 6.94 -18.90
CA TYR A 28 0.35 5.83 -19.57
C TYR A 28 0.68 4.71 -18.58
N LEU A 29 1.22 5.06 -17.41
CA LEU A 29 1.47 4.10 -16.34
C LEU A 29 0.16 3.43 -15.87
N ASN A 30 -0.93 4.19 -15.74
CA ASN A 30 -2.23 3.65 -15.37
C ASN A 30 -2.76 2.67 -16.43
N ARG A 31 -2.60 2.99 -17.73
CA ARG A 31 -2.96 2.10 -18.84
C ARG A 31 -2.14 0.80 -18.81
N LEU A 32 -0.82 0.89 -18.62
CA LEU A 32 0.05 -0.27 -18.53
C LEU A 32 -0.32 -1.20 -17.36
N VAL A 33 -0.53 -0.63 -16.16
CA VAL A 33 -0.93 -1.42 -14.99
C VAL A 33 -2.31 -2.03 -15.20
N ARG A 34 -3.24 -1.31 -15.80
CA ARG A 34 -4.58 -1.83 -16.12
C ARG A 34 -4.52 -2.97 -17.13
N SER A 35 -3.71 -2.85 -18.17
CA SER A 35 -3.50 -3.90 -19.17
C SER A 35 -2.92 -5.17 -18.54
N GLY A 36 -1.91 -5.04 -17.68
CA GLY A 36 -1.23 -6.19 -17.09
C GLY A 36 -1.92 -6.81 -15.85
N SER A 37 -2.73 -6.04 -15.12
CA SER A 37 -3.29 -6.49 -13.83
C SER A 37 -4.82 -6.40 -13.72
N GLY A 38 -5.50 -5.79 -14.70
CA GLY A 38 -6.92 -5.46 -14.64
C GLY A 38 -7.28 -4.30 -13.68
N LEU A 39 -6.31 -3.77 -12.94
CA LEU A 39 -6.51 -2.75 -11.91
C LEU A 39 -5.96 -1.39 -12.34
N THR A 40 -6.56 -0.31 -11.85
CA THR A 40 -5.90 1.01 -11.93
C THR A 40 -4.62 1.01 -11.09
N LEU A 41 -3.67 1.90 -11.40
CA LEU A 41 -2.44 2.07 -10.61
C LEU A 41 -2.72 2.24 -9.11
N GLY A 42 -3.77 3.01 -8.77
CA GLY A 42 -4.19 3.22 -7.38
C GLY A 42 -4.70 1.95 -6.71
N GLN A 43 -5.54 1.16 -7.39
CA GLN A 43 -6.04 -0.12 -6.89
C GLN A 43 -4.93 -1.16 -6.76
N TRP A 44 -4.07 -1.26 -7.77
CA TRP A 44 -2.91 -2.14 -7.74
C TRP A 44 -1.99 -1.81 -6.57
N ARG A 45 -1.67 -0.53 -6.39
CA ARG A 45 -0.90 -0.03 -5.23
C ARG A 45 -1.58 -0.39 -3.92
N ALA A 46 -2.89 -0.14 -3.80
CA ALA A 46 -3.64 -0.45 -2.58
C ALA A 46 -3.57 -1.95 -2.24
N LYS A 47 -3.74 -2.82 -3.24
CA LYS A 47 -3.63 -4.28 -3.06
C LYS A 47 -2.23 -4.70 -2.61
N LYS A 48 -1.17 -4.11 -3.17
CA LYS A 48 0.21 -4.39 -2.76
C LYS A 48 0.52 -3.91 -1.35
N ILE A 49 0.05 -2.72 -0.98
CA ILE A 49 0.21 -2.19 0.37
C ILE A 49 -0.54 -3.03 1.38
N LEU A 50 -1.76 -3.47 1.07
CA LEU A 50 -2.57 -4.27 1.99
C LEU A 50 -1.83 -5.54 2.45
N VAL A 51 -1.21 -6.27 1.52
CA VAL A 51 -0.42 -7.46 1.85
C VAL A 51 0.70 -7.16 2.86
N VAL A 52 1.38 -6.02 2.70
CA VAL A 52 2.46 -5.59 3.61
C VAL A 52 1.89 -5.21 4.97
N VAL A 53 0.79 -4.45 5.00
CA VAL A 53 0.12 -4.04 6.25
C VAL A 53 -0.33 -5.26 7.05
N GLU A 54 -1.01 -6.21 6.41
CA GLU A 54 -1.51 -7.42 7.05
C GLU A 54 -0.37 -8.22 7.67
N ALA A 55 0.73 -8.42 6.93
CA ALA A 55 1.91 -9.12 7.43
C ALA A 55 2.56 -8.41 8.63
N GLU A 56 2.65 -7.08 8.63
CA GLU A 56 3.23 -6.32 9.75
C GLU A 56 2.31 -6.28 10.97
N LEU A 57 0.99 -6.19 10.77
CA LEU A 57 0.02 -6.23 11.86
C LEU A 57 -0.01 -7.62 12.54
N LEU A 58 0.13 -8.70 11.79
CA LEU A 58 0.24 -10.06 12.33
C LEU A 58 1.46 -10.23 13.24
N LYS A 59 2.58 -9.58 12.91
CA LYS A 59 3.80 -9.56 13.74
C LYS A 59 3.66 -8.70 15.01
N GLY A 60 2.51 -8.07 15.24
CA GLY A 60 2.30 -7.17 16.37
C GLY A 60 2.82 -5.75 16.16
N GLY A 61 3.06 -5.34 14.91
CA GLY A 61 3.47 -3.97 14.59
C GLY A 61 2.47 -2.93 15.09
N LYS A 62 2.99 -1.78 15.54
CA LYS A 62 2.13 -0.67 15.99
C LYS A 62 1.50 0.02 14.80
N MET A 63 0.24 0.43 14.98
CA MET A 63 -0.57 1.03 13.91
C MET A 63 0.09 2.22 13.22
N VAL A 64 0.68 3.12 14.02
CA VAL A 64 1.33 4.34 13.55
C VAL A 64 2.54 3.99 12.67
N GLU A 65 3.43 3.14 13.17
CA GLU A 65 4.64 2.70 12.45
C GLU A 65 4.28 1.99 11.13
N VAL A 66 3.26 1.12 11.15
CA VAL A 66 2.79 0.43 9.93
C VAL A 66 2.23 1.42 8.92
N SER A 67 1.45 2.41 9.38
CA SER A 67 0.88 3.43 8.50
C SER A 67 1.95 4.30 7.81
N GLU A 68 2.98 4.70 8.54
CA GLU A 68 4.08 5.53 8.03
C GLU A 68 4.90 4.77 6.98
N ARG A 69 5.29 3.52 7.28
CA ARG A 69 5.99 2.64 6.32
C ARG A 69 5.18 2.43 5.05
N CYS A 70 3.86 2.35 5.17
CA CYS A 70 2.96 2.06 4.07
C CYS A 70 2.57 3.29 3.23
N GLY A 71 3.15 4.45 3.48
CA GLY A 71 2.88 5.58 2.60
C GLY A 71 1.85 6.56 3.13
N PHE A 72 1.41 6.45 4.38
CA PHE A 72 0.34 7.28 4.92
C PHE A 72 0.91 8.30 5.90
N THR A 73 0.54 9.57 5.72
CA THR A 73 0.92 10.67 6.63
C THR A 73 -0.08 10.86 7.76
N ASP A 74 -1.24 10.22 7.68
CA ASP A 74 -2.36 10.41 8.58
C ASP A 74 -2.95 9.05 8.96
N ALA A 75 -2.94 8.76 10.26
CA ALA A 75 -3.43 7.50 10.82
C ALA A 75 -4.95 7.31 10.68
N ASN A 76 -5.73 8.40 10.68
CA ASN A 76 -7.18 8.36 10.44
C ASN A 76 -7.48 8.03 8.98
N TYR A 77 -6.74 8.63 8.04
CA TYR A 77 -6.80 8.29 6.63
C TYR A 77 -6.40 6.84 6.39
N PHE A 78 -5.31 6.37 7.02
CA PHE A 78 -4.92 4.96 6.98
C PHE A 78 -6.03 4.03 7.48
N THR A 79 -6.63 4.33 8.63
CA THR A 79 -7.72 3.52 9.20
C THR A 79 -8.93 3.45 8.27
N ARG A 80 -9.32 4.60 7.69
CA ARG A 80 -10.41 4.65 6.69
C ARG A 80 -10.06 3.88 5.43
N TRP A 81 -8.83 4.02 4.93
CA TRP A 81 -8.33 3.31 3.76
C TRP A 81 -8.32 1.80 4.00
N PHE A 82 -7.79 1.34 5.13
CA PHE A 82 -7.73 -0.07 5.49
C PHE A 82 -9.13 -0.66 5.60
N ARG A 83 -10.06 0.03 6.27
CA ARG A 83 -11.46 -0.40 6.34
C ARG A 83 -12.13 -0.49 4.97
N ARG A 84 -11.81 0.40 4.03
CA ARG A 84 -12.29 0.29 2.65
C ARG A 84 -11.71 -0.94 1.93
N GLN A 85 -10.55 -1.44 2.34
CA GLN A 85 -9.94 -2.63 1.75
C GLN A 85 -10.45 -3.93 2.40
N THR A 86 -10.65 -3.95 3.72
CA THR A 86 -10.91 -5.19 4.49
C THR A 86 -12.29 -5.27 5.14
N GLY A 87 -13.08 -4.19 5.09
CA GLY A 87 -14.39 -4.10 5.73
C GLY A 87 -14.34 -3.76 7.23
N VAL A 88 -13.18 -3.81 7.88
CA VAL A 88 -13.02 -3.57 9.33
C VAL A 88 -11.85 -2.65 9.65
N THR A 89 -11.81 -2.11 10.87
CA THR A 89 -10.65 -1.32 11.31
C THR A 89 -9.44 -2.22 11.54
N PRO A 90 -8.21 -1.69 11.39
CA PRO A 90 -6.99 -2.46 11.63
C PRO A 90 -6.93 -3.15 13.01
N LYS A 91 -7.39 -2.48 14.08
CA LYS A 91 -7.43 -3.04 15.44
C LYS A 91 -8.37 -4.24 15.55
N VAL A 92 -9.55 -4.15 14.94
CA VAL A 92 -10.51 -5.27 14.88
C VAL A 92 -9.95 -6.41 14.03
N TRP A 93 -9.35 -6.10 12.89
CA TRP A 93 -8.70 -7.08 12.02
C TRP A 93 -7.59 -7.84 12.77
N GLN A 94 -6.70 -7.12 13.45
CA GLN A 94 -5.60 -7.73 14.22
C GLN A 94 -6.12 -8.62 15.37
N LYS A 95 -7.23 -8.24 16.02
CA LYS A 95 -7.86 -9.08 17.06
C LYS A 95 -8.51 -10.35 16.48
N ARG A 96 -9.01 -10.31 15.24
CA ARG A 96 -9.62 -11.48 14.58
C ARG A 96 -8.59 -12.49 14.06
N MET A 97 -7.39 -12.01 13.75
CA MET A 97 -6.32 -12.81 13.15
C MET A 97 -5.27 -13.28 14.17
N ARG A 98 -5.41 -12.87 15.43
CA ARG A 98 -4.66 -13.40 16.58
C ARG A 98 -5.49 -14.44 17.28
#